data_AF-A0A497H4P0-F1
#
_entry.id   AF-A0A497H4P0-F1
#
_cell.length_a   1.000
_cell.length_b   1.000
_cell.length_c   1.000
_cell.angle_alpha   90.00
_cell.angle_beta   90.00
_cell.angle_gamma   90.00
#
_symmetry.space_group_name_H-M   'P 1'
#
loop_
_entity.id
_entity.type
_entity.pdbx_description
1 polymer ?
#
loop_
_entity_poly.entity_id
_entity_poly.type
_entity_poly.pdbx_seq_one_letter_code
_entity_poly.pdbx_strand_id
1 'polypeptide(L)'
;MDSDSDMEFAPRELIVKFKNSLMIEIRKTSDGIAETGLRSIDSLNRKYNVIGIEKVFKNKAVQNLSNIYKLTLEENSNVLAAAREYEKDPHIEYAEPNYIYHTCATPNDPDFDLQWALNQSSDHDIDAPEAWDIEAGNKRVVIAVVDTGVDYNHPDLAGNIWINEDEIPDNGIDDDANGYIDDIRGWDFVDTQGPVYPCEDGTQRDNDPMDFFGHGTHCAGIV
;
A
#
# COMPACT_ATOMS: atom_id res chain seq x y z
N MET A 1 0.89 -17.85 -8.75
CA MET A 1 0.86 -17.85 -10.23
C MET A 1 -0.59 -17.64 -10.58
N ASP A 2 -1.01 -16.38 -10.62
CA ASP A 2 -2.40 -16.04 -10.88
C ASP A 2 -2.67 -16.25 -12.36
N SER A 3 -3.65 -17.10 -12.66
CA SER A 3 -4.16 -17.24 -14.01
C SER A 3 -4.87 -15.95 -14.39
N ASP A 4 -4.55 -15.38 -15.55
CA ASP A 4 -5.20 -14.21 -16.18
C ASP A 4 -6.75 -14.30 -16.31
N SER A 5 -7.40 -15.36 -15.82
CA SER A 5 -8.84 -15.61 -15.96
C SER A 5 -9.74 -14.71 -15.12
N ASP A 6 -9.22 -14.08 -14.06
CA ASP A 6 -10.04 -13.40 -13.06
C ASP A 6 -9.69 -11.90 -12.85
N MET A 7 -8.78 -11.34 -13.67
CA MET A 7 -8.42 -9.93 -13.56
C MET A 7 -9.40 -9.03 -14.32
N GLU A 8 -10.03 -8.09 -13.61
CA GLU A 8 -10.90 -7.07 -14.20
C GLU A 8 -10.09 -6.05 -15.01
N PHE A 9 -10.64 -5.54 -16.12
CA PHE A 9 -10.00 -4.51 -16.94
C PHE A 9 -11.02 -3.50 -17.46
N ALA A 10 -10.56 -2.27 -17.71
CA ALA A 10 -11.39 -1.21 -18.22
C ALA A 10 -11.91 -1.55 -19.62
N PRO A 11 -13.25 -1.53 -19.84
CA PRO A 11 -13.80 -1.86 -21.15
C PRO A 11 -13.31 -0.87 -22.19
N ARG A 12 -12.94 -1.38 -23.36
CA ARG A 12 -12.48 -0.60 -24.53
C ARG A 12 -11.11 0.04 -24.40
N GLU A 13 -10.35 -0.24 -23.35
CA GLU A 13 -9.02 0.33 -23.15
C GLU A 13 -7.91 -0.73 -23.29
N LEU A 14 -6.91 -0.40 -24.09
CA LEU A 14 -5.73 -1.23 -24.33
C LEU A 14 -4.48 -0.40 -24.04
N ILE A 15 -3.55 -0.93 -23.26
CA ILE A 15 -2.24 -0.35 -23.01
C ILE A 15 -1.23 -0.98 -23.97
N VAL A 16 -0.46 -0.14 -24.66
CA VAL A 16 0.53 -0.58 -25.63
C VAL A 16 1.83 0.19 -25.41
N LYS A 17 2.94 -0.55 -25.27
CA LYS A 17 4.28 0.04 -25.27
C LYS A 17 4.97 -0.22 -26.61
N PHE A 18 5.42 0.85 -27.25
CA PHE A 18 6.23 0.76 -28.48
C PHE A 18 7.72 0.64 -28.13
N LYS A 19 8.46 -0.12 -28.93
CA LYS A 19 9.92 -0.25 -28.77
C LYS A 19 10.63 1.09 -28.97
N ASN A 20 11.69 1.33 -28.17
CA ASN A 20 12.36 2.61 -27.90
C ASN A 20 13.02 3.37 -29.08
N SER A 21 12.66 3.08 -30.33
CA SER A 21 13.15 3.76 -31.54
C SER A 21 12.05 4.36 -32.41
N LEU A 22 10.77 4.23 -32.04
CA LEU A 22 9.65 4.62 -32.91
C LEU A 22 9.05 5.96 -32.47
N MET A 23 9.19 6.97 -33.33
CA MET A 23 8.36 8.17 -33.26
C MET A 23 7.07 7.89 -34.03
N ILE A 24 5.95 7.80 -33.32
CA ILE A 24 4.62 7.67 -33.92
C ILE A 24 3.98 9.05 -34.07
N GLU A 25 3.31 9.27 -35.20
CA GLU A 25 2.49 10.46 -35.42
C GLU A 25 1.03 10.07 -35.34
N ILE A 26 0.37 10.50 -34.27
CA ILE A 26 -1.04 10.18 -34.07
C ILE A 26 -1.89 11.10 -34.93
N ARG A 27 -2.67 10.51 -35.83
CA ARG A 27 -3.60 11.22 -36.72
C ARG A 27 -4.98 10.58 -36.62
N LYS A 28 -6.02 11.35 -36.89
CA LYS A 28 -7.39 10.83 -36.96
C LYS A 28 -7.89 10.93 -38.40
N THR A 29 -8.40 9.83 -38.92
CA THR A 29 -8.93 9.75 -40.27
C THR A 29 -10.36 10.28 -40.33
N SER A 30 -10.91 10.51 -41.53
CA SER A 30 -12.27 11.03 -41.72
C SER A 30 -13.37 10.08 -41.21
N ASP A 31 -13.08 8.78 -41.18
CA ASP A 31 -13.89 7.70 -40.58
C ASP A 31 -13.70 7.58 -39.05
N GLY A 32 -12.88 8.43 -38.44
CA GLY A 32 -12.73 8.51 -36.99
C GLY A 32 -11.76 7.52 -36.36
N ILE A 33 -11.03 6.73 -37.17
CA ILE A 33 -9.98 5.81 -36.72
C ILE A 33 -8.69 6.59 -36.42
N ALA A 34 -7.99 6.19 -35.37
CA ALA A 34 -6.68 6.71 -35.04
C ALA A 34 -5.60 5.92 -35.79
N GLU A 35 -4.67 6.63 -36.43
CA GLU A 35 -3.52 6.08 -37.13
C GLU A 35 -2.22 6.58 -36.48
N THR A 36 -1.18 5.76 -36.58
CA THR A 36 0.16 5.95 -36.01
C THR A 36 1.23 6.22 -37.06
N GLY A 37 0.91 5.95 -38.34
CA GLY A 37 1.84 6.01 -39.48
C GLY A 37 2.59 4.70 -39.72
N LEU A 38 2.41 3.69 -38.86
CA LEU A 38 2.97 2.35 -39.02
C LEU A 38 1.93 1.42 -39.64
N ARG A 39 2.15 0.97 -40.87
CA ARG A 39 1.15 0.18 -41.64
C ARG A 39 0.59 -1.03 -40.88
N SER A 40 1.43 -1.75 -40.15
CA SER A 40 1.00 -2.95 -39.42
C SER A 40 0.10 -2.59 -38.24
N ILE A 41 0.45 -1.54 -37.49
CA ILE A 41 -0.35 -0.99 -36.39
C ILE A 41 -1.64 -0.36 -36.91
N ASP A 42 -1.58 0.40 -38.00
CA ASP A 42 -2.76 1.04 -38.61
C ASP A 42 -3.76 -0.01 -39.14
N SER A 43 -3.26 -1.15 -39.61
CA SER A 43 -4.10 -2.30 -39.99
C SER A 43 -4.82 -2.90 -38.78
N LEU A 44 -4.13 -3.01 -37.63
CA LEU A 44 -4.74 -3.44 -36.38
C LEU A 44 -5.73 -2.40 -35.85
N ASN A 45 -5.39 -1.11 -35.91
CA ASN A 45 -6.28 -0.01 -35.48
C ASN A 45 -7.61 -0.04 -36.25
N ARG A 46 -7.56 -0.32 -37.56
CA ARG A 46 -8.77 -0.50 -38.38
C ARG A 46 -9.52 -1.79 -38.05
N LYS A 47 -8.81 -2.90 -37.80
CA LYS A 47 -9.44 -4.18 -37.43
C LYS A 47 -10.20 -4.10 -36.11
N TYR A 48 -9.68 -3.34 -35.15
CA TYR A 48 -10.21 -3.22 -33.78
C TYR A 48 -10.97 -1.91 -33.50
N ASN A 49 -11.22 -1.12 -34.55
CA ASN A 49 -11.90 0.18 -34.47
C ASN A 49 -11.31 1.09 -33.38
N VAL A 50 -9.99 1.32 -33.41
CA VAL A 50 -9.31 2.21 -32.46
C VAL A 50 -9.65 3.66 -32.81
N ILE A 51 -10.37 4.34 -31.93
CA ILE A 51 -10.89 5.71 -32.12
C ILE A 51 -10.05 6.79 -31.42
N GLY A 52 -9.13 6.38 -30.55
CA GLY A 52 -8.28 7.26 -29.78
C GLY A 52 -6.95 6.61 -29.43
N ILE A 53 -5.88 7.41 -29.43
CA ILE A 53 -4.56 7.04 -28.94
C ILE A 53 -4.05 8.20 -28.11
N GLU A 54 -3.70 7.95 -26.86
CA GLU A 54 -3.14 8.95 -25.97
C GLU A 54 -1.91 8.43 -25.25
N LYS A 55 -0.99 9.33 -24.94
CA LYS A 55 0.21 8.99 -24.19
C LYS A 55 -0.11 8.93 -22.70
N VAL A 56 0.20 7.80 -22.06
CA VAL A 56 -0.07 7.58 -20.63
C VAL A 56 0.78 8.53 -19.79
N PHE A 57 2.09 8.58 -20.06
CA PHE A 57 3.03 9.44 -19.35
C PHE A 57 3.39 10.68 -20.18
N LYS A 58 2.78 11.82 -19.81
CA LYS A 58 3.00 13.10 -20.49
C LYS A 58 4.32 13.78 -20.10
N ASN A 59 4.85 13.45 -18.92
CA ASN A 59 6.09 14.03 -18.42
C ASN A 59 7.32 13.23 -18.89
N LYS A 60 8.27 13.90 -19.56
CA LYS A 60 9.45 13.29 -20.18
C LYS A 60 10.56 12.90 -19.19
N ALA A 61 10.39 13.20 -17.90
CA ALA A 61 11.43 13.06 -16.89
C ALA A 61 11.73 11.60 -16.47
N VAL A 62 10.83 10.64 -16.74
CA VAL A 62 11.05 9.23 -16.38
C VAL A 62 11.56 8.46 -17.60
N GLN A 63 12.83 8.10 -17.58
CA GLN A 63 13.40 7.24 -18.62
C GLN A 63 12.65 5.90 -18.65
N ASN A 64 12.39 5.37 -19.86
CA ASN A 64 11.68 4.09 -20.14
C ASN A 64 10.14 4.07 -20.06
N LEU A 65 9.47 5.17 -19.67
CA LEU A 65 7.99 5.29 -19.69
C LEU A 65 7.46 6.11 -20.87
N SER A 66 8.36 6.64 -21.70
CA SER A 66 8.05 7.60 -22.75
C SER A 66 7.34 7.02 -23.98
N ASN A 67 7.12 5.70 -24.07
CA ASN A 67 6.52 5.04 -25.23
C ASN A 67 5.29 4.19 -24.89
N ILE A 68 4.63 4.48 -23.77
CA ILE A 68 3.40 3.80 -23.33
C ILE A 68 2.20 4.65 -23.75
N TYR A 69 1.28 4.03 -24.47
CA TYR A 69 0.07 4.64 -25.01
C TYR A 69 -1.16 3.85 -24.58
N LYS A 70 -2.24 4.58 -24.32
CA LYS A 70 -3.58 4.04 -24.16
C LYS A 70 -4.33 4.17 -25.46
N LEU A 71 -4.81 3.04 -25.98
CA LEU A 71 -5.67 2.94 -27.13
C LEU A 71 -7.12 2.84 -26.64
N THR A 72 -8.01 3.63 -27.22
CA THR A 72 -9.45 3.57 -26.99
C THR A 72 -10.11 2.92 -28.18
N LEU A 73 -10.74 1.77 -27.96
CA LEU A 73 -11.48 1.01 -28.96
C LEU A 73 -12.96 1.45 -28.99
N GLU A 74 -13.63 1.17 -30.09
CA GLU A 74 -15.08 1.33 -30.22
C GLU A 74 -15.85 0.34 -29.32
N GLU A 75 -17.13 0.62 -29.11
CA GLU A 75 -18.04 -0.23 -28.37
C GLU A 75 -18.15 -1.62 -29.02
N ASN A 76 -18.10 -2.69 -28.22
CA ASN A 76 -18.10 -4.11 -28.62
C ASN A 76 -16.79 -4.68 -29.20
N SER A 77 -15.69 -3.92 -29.27
CA SER A 77 -14.39 -4.48 -29.64
C SER A 77 -13.85 -5.47 -28.58
N ASN A 78 -13.27 -6.59 -29.03
CA ASN A 78 -12.68 -7.59 -28.14
C ASN A 78 -11.26 -7.17 -27.72
N VAL A 79 -11.15 -6.54 -26.54
CA VAL A 79 -9.89 -6.01 -25.99
C VAL A 79 -8.83 -7.10 -25.79
N LEU A 80 -9.22 -8.28 -25.29
CA LEU A 80 -8.27 -9.39 -25.07
C LEU A 80 -7.70 -9.93 -26.38
N ALA A 81 -8.54 -10.06 -27.41
CA ALA A 81 -8.09 -10.45 -28.75
C ALA A 81 -7.18 -9.37 -29.36
N ALA A 82 -7.51 -8.09 -29.16
CA ALA A 82 -6.67 -6.98 -29.59
C ALA A 82 -5.29 -7.07 -28.93
N ALA A 83 -5.21 -7.15 -27.60
CA ALA A 83 -3.94 -7.26 -26.86
C ALA A 83 -3.03 -8.35 -27.44
N ARG A 84 -3.55 -9.58 -27.58
CA ARG A 84 -2.82 -10.73 -28.13
C ARG A 84 -2.35 -10.56 -29.58
N GLU A 85 -3.03 -9.75 -30.36
CA GLU A 85 -2.62 -9.47 -31.74
C GLU A 85 -1.64 -8.30 -31.85
N TYR A 86 -1.80 -7.25 -31.05
CA TYR A 86 -0.83 -6.15 -30.96
C TYR A 86 0.51 -6.65 -30.43
N GLU A 87 0.52 -7.55 -29.44
CA GLU A 87 1.74 -8.12 -28.87
C GLU A 87 2.58 -8.90 -29.90
N LYS A 88 1.96 -9.43 -30.95
CA LYS A 88 2.66 -10.13 -32.04
C LYS A 88 3.33 -9.18 -33.03
N ASP A 89 3.05 -7.89 -32.99
CA ASP A 89 3.62 -6.93 -33.93
C ASP A 89 5.09 -6.60 -33.54
N PRO A 90 6.03 -6.60 -34.51
CA PRO A 90 7.44 -6.35 -34.21
C PRO A 90 7.73 -4.97 -33.61
N HIS A 91 6.84 -3.98 -33.78
CA HIS A 91 6.99 -2.62 -33.25
C HIS A 91 6.55 -2.50 -31.79
N ILE A 92 5.83 -3.50 -31.27
CA ILE A 92 5.28 -3.52 -29.92
C ILE A 92 6.24 -4.27 -28.99
N GLU A 93 6.48 -3.68 -27.81
CA GLU A 93 7.22 -4.29 -26.71
C GLU A 93 6.29 -5.15 -25.85
N TYR A 94 5.12 -4.61 -25.51
CA TYR A 94 4.01 -5.35 -24.92
C TYR A 94 2.67 -4.67 -25.25
N ALA A 95 1.60 -5.45 -25.24
CA ALA A 95 0.22 -4.97 -25.33
C ALA A 95 -0.69 -5.77 -24.40
N GLU A 96 -1.44 -5.07 -23.57
CA GLU A 96 -2.28 -5.67 -22.53
C GLU A 96 -3.58 -4.85 -22.34
N PRO A 97 -4.67 -5.46 -21.87
CA PRO A 97 -5.82 -4.71 -21.40
C PRO A 97 -5.40 -3.70 -20.32
N ASN A 98 -6.13 -2.58 -20.20
CA ASN A 98 -5.94 -1.70 -19.04
C ASN A 98 -6.56 -2.35 -17.80
N TYR A 99 -5.81 -3.22 -17.11
CA TYR A 99 -6.27 -3.91 -15.92
C TYR A 99 -6.62 -2.94 -14.79
N ILE A 100 -7.73 -3.23 -14.11
CA ILE A 100 -8.15 -2.53 -12.90
C ILE A 100 -7.48 -3.27 -11.75
N TYR A 101 -6.47 -2.63 -11.16
CA TYR A 101 -5.86 -3.13 -9.93
C TYR A 101 -6.58 -2.53 -8.74
N HIS A 102 -7.01 -3.40 -7.83
CA HIS A 102 -7.39 -3.00 -6.49
C HIS A 102 -6.11 -2.96 -5.64
N THR A 103 -5.94 -1.89 -4.86
CA THR A 103 -4.92 -1.87 -3.82
C THR A 103 -5.33 -2.90 -2.78
N CYS A 104 -4.65 -4.04 -2.75
CA CYS A 104 -4.84 -5.02 -1.68
C CYS A 104 -4.13 -4.47 -0.43
N ALA A 105 -4.88 -4.19 0.64
CA ALA A 105 -4.32 -3.75 1.91
C ALA A 105 -3.73 -4.92 2.75
N THR A 106 -3.59 -6.12 2.18
CA THR A 106 -2.99 -7.25 2.89
C THR A 106 -1.55 -6.93 3.30
N PRO A 107 -1.20 -7.04 4.61
CA PRO A 107 0.13 -6.80 5.11
C PRO A 107 1.19 -7.68 4.45
N ASN A 108 2.42 -7.17 4.33
CA ASN A 108 3.58 -7.93 3.89
C ASN A 108 4.39 -8.49 5.06
N ASP A 109 3.77 -8.58 6.24
CA ASP A 109 4.39 -9.06 7.46
C ASP A 109 4.66 -10.57 7.36
N PRO A 110 5.89 -11.06 7.61
CA PRO A 110 6.23 -12.47 7.42
C PRO A 110 5.36 -13.45 8.21
N ASP A 111 4.85 -13.03 9.37
CA ASP A 111 4.06 -13.86 10.27
C ASP A 111 2.56 -13.54 10.24
N PHE A 112 2.08 -12.73 9.28
CA PHE A 112 0.67 -12.37 9.13
C PHE A 112 -0.25 -13.61 9.05
N ASP A 113 0.19 -14.65 8.34
CA ASP A 113 -0.54 -15.92 8.20
C ASP A 113 -0.76 -16.66 9.54
N LEU A 114 -0.01 -16.31 10.60
CA LEU A 114 -0.19 -16.88 11.94
C LEU A 114 -1.27 -16.14 12.75
N GLN A 115 -1.68 -14.94 12.32
CA GLN A 115 -2.65 -14.09 13.00
C GLN A 115 -4.08 -14.45 12.58
N TRP A 116 -4.49 -15.69 12.87
CA TRP A 116 -5.78 -16.27 12.44
C TRP A 116 -7.01 -15.41 12.75
N ALA A 117 -6.98 -14.60 13.81
CA ALA A 117 -8.09 -13.76 14.21
C ALA A 117 -8.30 -12.56 13.27
N LEU A 118 -7.29 -12.19 12.48
CA LEU A 118 -7.35 -11.07 11.53
C LEU A 118 -7.94 -11.51 10.19
N ASN A 119 -7.55 -12.70 9.70
CA ASN A 119 -8.00 -13.26 8.44
C ASN A 119 -7.74 -14.77 8.42
N GLN A 120 -8.76 -15.58 8.14
CA GLN A 120 -8.60 -17.00 7.90
C GLN A 120 -9.71 -17.60 7.03
N SER A 121 -9.36 -18.59 6.22
CA SER A 121 -10.23 -19.16 5.18
C SER A 121 -11.60 -19.72 5.62
N SER A 122 -11.84 -19.96 6.92
CA SER A 122 -13.14 -20.40 7.42
C SER A 122 -14.06 -19.28 7.90
N ASP A 123 -13.65 -18.01 7.73
CA ASP A 123 -14.52 -16.83 7.93
C ASP A 123 -15.03 -16.72 9.38
N HIS A 124 -14.19 -17.13 10.33
CA HIS A 124 -14.37 -16.92 11.77
C HIS A 124 -13.25 -16.02 12.29
N ASP A 125 -13.15 -14.84 11.71
CA ASP A 125 -12.19 -13.79 12.04
C ASP A 125 -12.93 -12.44 12.15
N ILE A 126 -12.19 -11.34 12.10
CA ILE A 126 -12.75 -9.98 12.23
C ILE A 126 -12.82 -9.23 10.89
N ASP A 127 -12.58 -9.88 9.76
CA ASP A 127 -12.51 -9.27 8.42
C ASP A 127 -11.52 -8.08 8.37
N ALA A 128 -10.32 -8.24 8.95
CA ALA A 128 -9.38 -7.13 9.08
C ALA A 128 -8.87 -6.60 7.72
N PRO A 129 -8.46 -7.45 6.74
CA PRO A 129 -8.07 -6.97 5.42
C PRO A 129 -9.15 -6.16 4.71
N GLU A 130 -10.40 -6.60 4.80
CA GLU A 130 -11.56 -5.94 4.23
C GLU A 130 -11.80 -4.58 4.89
N ALA A 131 -11.58 -4.47 6.21
CA ALA A 131 -11.66 -3.21 6.94
C ALA A 131 -10.51 -2.25 6.55
N TRP A 132 -9.30 -2.76 6.35
CA TRP A 132 -8.14 -1.94 5.95
C TRP A 132 -8.23 -1.36 4.54
N ASP A 133 -9.01 -1.99 3.66
CA ASP A 133 -9.38 -1.39 2.37
C ASP A 133 -10.22 -0.11 2.52
N ILE A 134 -10.84 0.11 3.70
CA ILE A 134 -11.61 1.31 4.05
C ILE A 134 -10.77 2.29 4.90
N GLU A 135 -10.15 1.80 5.97
CA GLU A 135 -9.34 2.60 6.90
C GLU A 135 -8.30 1.71 7.60
N ALA A 136 -7.02 2.09 7.49
CA ALA A 136 -5.89 1.33 8.04
C ALA A 136 -5.32 1.93 9.34
N GLY A 137 -5.91 3.01 9.84
CA GLY A 137 -5.55 3.62 11.12
C GLY A 137 -5.08 5.06 11.00
N ASN A 138 -5.05 5.75 12.13
CA ASN A 138 -4.72 7.17 12.20
C ASN A 138 -3.85 7.47 13.42
N LYS A 139 -2.66 8.04 13.20
CA LYS A 139 -1.72 8.43 14.27
C LYS A 139 -2.28 9.43 15.30
N ARG A 140 -3.42 10.08 15.01
CA ARG A 140 -4.13 10.95 15.97
C ARG A 140 -5.02 10.18 16.94
N VAL A 141 -5.31 8.91 16.67
CA VAL A 141 -6.03 8.04 17.60
C VAL A 141 -5.00 7.46 18.55
N VAL A 142 -5.01 7.92 19.80
CA VAL A 142 -4.13 7.44 20.86
C VAL A 142 -4.90 6.42 21.71
N ILE A 143 -4.31 5.25 21.93
CA ILE A 143 -4.87 4.18 22.76
C ILE A 143 -3.94 3.97 23.95
N ALA A 144 -4.47 4.11 25.16
CA ALA A 144 -3.72 3.85 26.38
C ALA A 144 -3.78 2.37 26.75
N VAL A 145 -2.62 1.74 26.88
CA VAL A 145 -2.47 0.35 27.37
C VAL A 145 -2.01 0.40 28.83
N VAL A 146 -2.82 -0.16 29.73
CA VAL A 146 -2.50 -0.27 31.17
C VAL A 146 -2.16 -1.73 31.46
N ASP A 147 -0.88 -2.06 31.45
CA ASP A 147 -0.37 -3.43 31.53
C ASP A 147 1.04 -3.43 32.18
N THR A 148 1.89 -4.43 31.90
CA THR A 148 3.27 -4.53 32.41
C THR A 148 4.28 -3.60 31.72
N GLY A 149 3.80 -2.54 31.06
CA GLY A 149 4.60 -1.66 30.21
C GLY A 149 4.54 -2.02 28.73
N VAL A 150 5.45 -1.46 27.94
CA VAL A 150 5.67 -1.83 26.53
C VAL A 150 7.17 -1.76 26.21
N ASP A 151 7.70 -2.74 25.48
CA ASP A 151 9.01 -2.60 24.85
C ASP A 151 8.93 -1.59 23.71
N TYR A 152 9.09 -0.32 24.08
CA TYR A 152 9.06 0.80 23.14
C TYR A 152 10.26 0.83 22.18
N ASN A 153 11.24 -0.08 22.33
CA ASN A 153 12.34 -0.28 21.38
C ASN A 153 12.09 -1.45 20.42
N HIS A 154 10.99 -2.19 20.57
CA HIS A 154 10.66 -3.30 19.68
C HIS A 154 10.52 -2.77 18.23
N PRO A 155 11.21 -3.37 17.24
CA PRO A 155 11.28 -2.81 15.88
C PRO A 155 9.92 -2.67 15.20
N ASP A 156 8.97 -3.53 15.58
CA ASP A 156 7.61 -3.54 15.02
C ASP A 156 6.64 -2.59 15.74
N LEU A 157 6.99 -2.13 16.95
CA LEU A 157 6.16 -1.21 17.75
C LEU A 157 6.68 0.21 17.77
N ALA A 158 8.00 0.42 17.68
CA ALA A 158 8.65 1.72 17.85
C ALA A 158 8.08 2.83 16.93
N GLY A 159 7.57 2.47 15.75
CA GLY A 159 6.94 3.41 14.82
C GLY A 159 5.54 3.89 15.22
N ASN A 160 4.91 3.20 16.17
CA ASN A 160 3.53 3.38 16.65
C ASN A 160 3.44 3.78 18.14
N ILE A 161 4.56 3.80 18.88
CA ILE A 161 4.58 4.31 20.26
C ILE A 161 4.25 5.80 20.27
N TRP A 162 3.31 6.18 21.15
CA TRP A 162 2.93 7.56 21.36
C TRP A 162 4.09 8.35 21.99
N ILE A 163 4.20 9.62 21.60
CA ILE A 163 5.17 10.57 22.15
C ILE A 163 4.40 11.75 22.72
N ASN A 164 4.66 12.10 23.98
CA ASN A 164 4.19 13.34 24.57
C ASN A 164 4.97 14.51 23.93
N GLU A 165 4.33 15.21 22.99
CA GLU A 165 4.95 16.37 22.31
C GLU A 165 5.02 17.62 23.21
N ASP A 166 4.31 17.61 24.34
CA ASP A 166 4.31 18.72 25.30
C ASP A 166 5.45 18.61 26.34
N GLU A 167 6.23 17.52 26.31
CA GLU A 167 7.39 17.28 27.18
C GLU A 167 8.74 17.46 26.45
N ILE A 168 9.76 17.96 27.14
CA ILE A 168 11.14 18.02 26.66
C ILE A 168 11.92 16.87 27.32
N PRO A 169 12.38 15.86 26.55
CA PRO A 169 13.03 14.68 27.11
C PRO A 169 14.26 14.99 27.97
N ASP A 170 14.35 14.29 29.11
CA ASP A 170 15.49 14.24 30.03
C ASP A 170 15.87 15.60 30.63
N ASN A 171 14.91 16.52 30.79
CA ASN A 171 15.16 17.84 31.37
C ASN A 171 14.90 17.88 32.90
N GLY A 172 14.25 16.85 33.46
CA GLY A 172 13.90 16.73 34.87
C GLY A 172 12.77 17.65 35.32
N ILE A 173 11.95 18.12 34.39
CA ILE A 173 10.83 19.06 34.58
C ILE A 173 9.57 18.39 34.01
N ASP A 174 8.46 18.57 34.71
CA ASP A 174 7.12 18.30 34.20
C ASP A 174 6.70 19.55 33.39
N ASP A 175 6.92 19.50 32.07
CA ASP A 175 6.79 20.64 31.17
C ASP A 175 5.31 20.93 30.82
N ASP A 176 4.48 19.89 30.78
CA ASP A 176 3.04 19.99 30.50
C ASP A 176 2.19 20.20 31.78
N ALA A 177 2.82 20.09 32.96
CA ALA A 177 2.22 20.23 34.29
C ALA A 177 1.13 19.19 34.60
N ASN A 178 1.26 17.98 34.05
CA ASN A 178 0.33 16.87 34.26
C ASN A 178 0.59 16.08 35.56
N GLY A 179 1.71 16.33 36.23
CA GLY A 179 2.14 15.68 37.49
C GLY A 179 3.18 14.58 37.32
N TYR A 180 3.66 14.35 36.10
CA TYR A 180 4.62 13.31 35.72
C TYR A 180 5.82 13.95 35.04
N ILE A 181 7.02 13.76 35.60
CA ILE A 181 8.25 14.38 35.08
C ILE A 181 8.78 13.58 33.90
N ASP A 182 9.00 14.22 32.75
CA ASP A 182 9.59 13.60 31.55
C ASP A 182 8.78 12.38 31.04
N ASP A 183 7.45 12.38 31.10
CA ASP A 183 6.58 11.25 30.71
C ASP A 183 6.41 11.07 29.19
N ILE A 184 7.54 11.04 28.47
CA ILE A 184 7.65 11.07 27.00
C ILE A 184 6.81 10.00 26.30
N ARG A 185 6.59 8.84 26.93
CA ARG A 185 5.97 7.66 26.29
C ARG A 185 4.92 7.00 27.18
N GLY A 186 4.50 7.67 28.24
CA GLY A 186 3.71 7.10 29.32
C GLY A 186 4.49 7.05 30.63
N TRP A 187 4.00 6.25 31.57
CA TRP A 187 4.43 6.29 32.97
C TRP A 187 4.40 4.91 33.61
N ASP A 188 5.40 4.61 34.45
CA ASP A 188 5.40 3.46 35.34
C ASP A 188 4.84 3.81 36.73
N PHE A 189 3.75 3.16 37.08
CA PHE A 189 3.06 3.33 38.35
C PHE A 189 3.42 2.29 39.41
N VAL A 190 4.29 1.33 39.10
CA VAL A 190 4.63 0.24 40.01
C VAL A 190 5.28 0.78 41.29
N ASP A 191 4.74 0.36 42.42
CA ASP A 191 5.21 0.73 43.76
C ASP A 191 4.80 -0.37 44.75
N THR A 192 5.64 -1.38 44.83
CA THR A 192 5.44 -2.58 45.63
C THR A 192 6.72 -3.01 46.33
N GLN A 193 6.57 -3.50 47.56
CA GLN A 193 7.66 -4.12 48.33
C GLN A 193 7.75 -5.64 48.06
N GLY A 194 6.90 -6.16 47.17
CA GLY A 194 6.87 -7.56 46.76
C GLY A 194 7.92 -7.88 45.68
N PRO A 195 8.05 -9.16 45.30
CA PRO A 195 8.88 -9.54 44.17
C PRO A 195 8.31 -8.96 42.87
N VAL A 196 9.20 -8.42 42.04
CA VAL A 196 8.92 -7.98 40.67
C VAL A 196 9.74 -8.82 39.67
N TYR A 197 9.45 -8.67 38.38
CA TYR A 197 10.19 -9.37 37.34
C TYR A 197 11.66 -8.91 37.30
N PRO A 198 12.63 -9.75 36.90
CA PRO A 198 14.00 -9.32 36.77
C PRO A 198 14.13 -8.05 35.91
N CYS A 199 14.94 -7.09 36.38
CA CYS A 199 15.18 -5.76 35.80
C CYS A 199 14.10 -4.69 36.06
N GLU A 200 12.90 -5.06 36.49
CA GLU A 200 11.89 -4.10 36.98
C GLU A 200 12.37 -3.43 38.27
N ASP A 201 12.18 -2.12 38.40
CA ASP A 201 12.49 -1.33 39.58
C ASP A 201 11.24 -1.04 40.42
N GLY A 202 10.51 -2.09 40.78
CA GLY A 202 9.15 -2.00 41.34
C GLY A 202 8.92 -1.24 42.65
N THR A 203 9.90 -0.53 43.20
CA THR A 203 9.70 0.42 44.31
C THR A 203 9.74 1.88 43.89
N GLN A 204 9.98 2.16 42.61
CA GLN A 204 10.14 3.50 42.06
C GLN A 204 9.10 3.69 40.97
N ARG A 205 8.33 4.77 41.08
CA ARG A 205 7.47 5.23 39.99
C ARG A 205 8.24 6.25 39.19
N ASP A 206 8.31 6.06 37.89
CA ASP A 206 9.01 6.97 37.00
C ASP A 206 8.46 6.95 35.58
N ASN A 207 9.19 7.59 34.68
CA ASN A 207 8.85 7.78 33.28
C ASN A 207 9.33 6.65 32.36
N ASP A 208 9.74 5.50 32.90
CA ASP A 208 10.20 4.36 32.11
C ASP A 208 9.19 3.20 32.11
N PRO A 209 8.14 3.23 31.25
CA PRO A 209 7.17 2.15 31.14
C PRO A 209 7.72 0.94 30.34
N MET A 210 9.01 0.63 30.46
CA MET A 210 9.65 -0.50 29.77
C MET A 210 9.05 -1.82 30.24
N ASP A 211 8.68 -2.69 29.30
CA ASP A 211 8.16 -4.00 29.64
C ASP A 211 9.27 -5.03 29.83
N PHE A 212 9.42 -5.51 31.05
CA PHE A 212 10.31 -6.63 31.34
C PHE A 212 9.59 -7.99 31.35
N PHE A 213 8.25 -8.02 31.43
CA PHE A 213 7.46 -9.26 31.52
C PHE A 213 7.03 -9.80 30.15
N GLY A 214 6.67 -8.93 29.23
CA GLY A 214 6.28 -9.23 27.84
C GLY A 214 4.78 -9.27 27.56
N HIS A 215 3.92 -9.25 28.61
CA HIS A 215 2.47 -9.28 28.41
C HIS A 215 1.96 -7.97 27.82
N GLY A 216 2.42 -6.84 28.35
CA GLY A 216 2.03 -5.53 27.84
C GLY A 216 2.50 -5.29 26.40
N THR A 217 3.72 -5.71 26.06
CA THR A 217 4.25 -5.68 24.69
C THR A 217 3.41 -6.53 23.74
N HIS A 218 3.01 -7.73 24.17
CA HIS A 218 2.14 -8.60 23.38
C HIS A 218 0.75 -7.99 23.17
N CYS A 219 0.15 -7.41 24.22
CA CYS A 219 -1.12 -6.70 24.11
C CYS A 219 -1.02 -5.49 23.18
N ALA A 220 0.07 -4.71 23.26
CA ALA A 220 0.31 -3.58 22.38
C ALA A 220 0.46 -3.99 20.90
N GLY A 221 1.08 -5.13 20.61
CA GLY A 221 1.20 -5.64 19.23
C GLY A 221 -0.09 -6.16 18.60
N ILE A 222 -1.17 -6.31 19.37
CA ILE A 222 -2.50 -6.66 18.84
C ILE A 222 -3.30 -5.41 18.44
N VAL A 223 -2.97 -4.25 19.03
CA VAL A 223 -3.68 -2.98 18.87
C VAL A 223 -3.14 -2.22 17.66
#